data_AF-A0A2P5AN99-F1
#
_entry.id   AF-A0A2P5AN99-F1
#
_cell.length_a   1.000
_cell.length_b   1.000
_cell.length_c   1.000
_cell.angle_alpha   90.00
_cell.angle_beta   90.00
_cell.angle_gamma   90.00
#
_symmetry.space_group_name_H-M   'P 1'
#
loop_
_entity.id
_entity.type
_entity.pdbx_description
1 polymer ?
#
loop_
_entity_poly.entity_id
_entity_poly.type
_entity_poly.pdbx_seq_one_letter_code
_entity_poly.pdbx_strand_id
1 'polypeptide(L)'
;MGILLDEWRDVVDTESRNSTRLKLILTMALRYVPDDYGIRKWLSRGFPSEKLVMGLPFHGYAWTLLNPKNHNGVGSPASGLAITKDGSESYEL
;
A
#
# COMPACT_ATOMS: atom_id res chain seq x y z
N MET A 1 -0.56 -0.05 -24.13
CA MET A 1 -1.32 -0.17 -22.87
C MET A 1 -0.39 -0.82 -21.86
N GLY A 2 0.16 -0.17 -20.83
CA GLY A 2 -0.12 1.16 -20.31
C GLY A 2 1.16 1.84 -19.80
N ILE A 3 1.51 2.92 -20.48
CA ILE A 3 2.63 3.85 -20.23
C ILE A 3 2.57 4.44 -18.80
N LEU A 4 1.36 4.57 -18.27
CA LEU A 4 1.05 5.19 -16.98
C LEU A 4 1.62 4.44 -15.76
N LEU A 5 1.65 3.10 -15.79
CA LEU A 5 2.15 2.30 -14.66
C LEU A 5 3.67 2.31 -14.56
N ASP A 6 4.34 2.36 -15.71
CA ASP A 6 5.80 2.43 -15.78
C ASP A 6 6.29 3.84 -15.43
N GLU A 7 5.60 4.88 -15.90
CA GLU A 7 5.83 6.28 -15.49
C GLU A 7 5.65 6.46 -13.98
N TRP A 8 4.60 5.87 -13.39
CA TRP A 8 4.35 5.99 -11.95
C TRP A 8 5.42 5.31 -11.11
N ARG A 9 5.89 4.13 -11.53
CA ARG A 9 7.00 3.43 -10.86
C ARG A 9 8.30 4.24 -10.92
N ASP A 10 8.60 4.81 -12.08
CA ASP A 10 9.81 5.61 -12.28
C ASP A 10 9.83 6.86 -11.38
N VAL A 11 8.67 7.51 -11.20
CA VAL A 11 8.49 8.66 -10.31
C VAL A 11 8.68 8.27 -8.84
N VAL A 12 8.07 7.16 -8.38
CA VAL A 12 8.21 6.68 -7.00
C VAL A 12 9.66 6.29 -6.67
N ASP A 13 10.34 5.62 -7.60
CA ASP A 13 11.73 5.22 -7.42
C ASP A 13 12.69 6.41 -7.46
N THR A 14 12.39 7.43 -8.26
CA THR A 14 13.17 8.68 -8.35
C THR A 14 13.04 9.51 -7.06
N GLU A 15 11.82 9.69 -6.57
CA GLU A 15 11.55 10.46 -5.35
C GLU A 15 12.17 9.77 -4.12
N SER A 16 12.09 8.43 -4.06
CA SER A 16 12.70 7.65 -2.97
C SER A 16 14.23 7.76 -2.90
N ARG A 17 14.91 8.06 -4.00
CA ARG A 17 16.39 8.16 -4.04
C ARG A 17 16.89 9.56 -3.65
N ASN A 18 16.07 10.59 -3.80
CA ASN A 18 16.47 11.98 -3.61
C ASN A 18 15.97 12.61 -2.29
N SER A 19 15.13 11.90 -1.53
CA SER A 19 14.60 12.42 -0.26
C SER A 19 15.46 12.03 0.95
N THR A 20 15.81 13.02 1.78
CA THR A 20 16.41 12.83 3.11
C THR A 20 15.35 12.54 4.20
N ARG A 21 14.05 12.47 3.84
CA ARG A 21 12.98 12.07 4.76
C ARG A 21 12.85 10.55 4.81
N LEU A 22 12.67 10.04 6.03
CA LEU A 22 12.58 8.62 6.34
C LEU A 22 11.53 7.93 5.46
N LYS A 23 11.96 6.80 4.90
CA LYS A 23 11.20 5.91 4.03
C LYS A 23 9.94 5.41 4.76
N LEU A 24 8.81 6.09 4.53
CA LEU A 24 7.50 5.61 4.97
C LEU A 24 7.09 4.47 4.02
N ILE A 25 7.10 3.24 4.51
CA ILE A 25 6.63 2.09 3.73
C ILE A 25 5.11 2.22 3.62
N LEU A 26 4.63 2.47 2.41
CA LEU A 26 3.23 2.40 2.01
C LEU A 26 2.71 0.98 2.24
N THR A 27 2.28 0.69 3.47
CA THR A 27 1.55 -0.54 3.77
C THR A 27 0.07 -0.20 3.67
N MET A 28 -0.45 -0.24 2.44
CA MET A 28 -1.89 -0.22 2.23
C MET A 28 -2.50 -1.37 3.03
N ALA A 29 -3.39 -1.01 3.96
CA ALA A 29 -4.20 -1.93 4.74
C ALA A 29 -5.25 -2.61 3.87
N LEU A 30 -4.79 -3.52 3.06
CA LEU A 30 -5.42 -4.81 2.98
C LEU A 30 -4.54 -5.71 3.84
N ARG A 31 -5.10 -6.78 4.38
CA ARG A 31 -4.31 -8.00 4.62
C ARG A 31 -3.92 -8.55 3.23
N TYR A 32 -3.19 -7.77 2.46
CA TYR A 32 -2.62 -8.06 1.15
C TYR A 32 -1.20 -8.47 1.44
N VAL A 33 -1.06 -9.77 1.73
CA VAL A 33 0.00 -10.48 1.02
C VAL A 33 -0.23 -10.14 -0.46
N PRO A 34 0.78 -9.76 -1.26
CA PRO A 34 0.59 -9.55 -2.69
C PRO A 34 0.17 -10.86 -3.33
N ASP A 35 -1.11 -11.14 -3.20
CA ASP A 35 -1.78 -12.34 -3.58
C ASP A 35 -2.85 -11.84 -4.53
N ASP A 36 -2.61 -12.13 -5.81
CA ASP A 36 -3.51 -11.83 -6.89
C ASP A 36 -4.75 -12.75 -6.85
N TYR A 37 -4.97 -13.50 -5.76
CA TYR A 37 -6.14 -14.35 -5.51
C TYR A 37 -7.46 -13.71 -5.93
N GLY A 38 -7.74 -12.47 -5.54
CA GLY A 38 -8.98 -11.79 -5.92
C GLY A 38 -9.13 -11.65 -7.43
N ILE A 39 -8.07 -11.19 -8.09
CA ILE A 39 -8.00 -11.03 -9.55
C ILE A 39 -8.11 -12.39 -10.24
N ARG A 40 -7.28 -13.37 -9.83
CA ARG A 40 -7.32 -14.75 -10.33
C ARG A 40 -8.69 -15.39 -10.17
N LYS A 41 -9.38 -15.14 -9.07
CA LYS A 41 -10.73 -15.66 -8.82
C LYS A 41 -11.75 -15.08 -9.80
N TRP A 42 -11.69 -13.79 -10.10
CA TRP A 42 -12.55 -13.19 -11.13
C TRP A 42 -12.24 -13.73 -12.52
N LEU A 43 -10.96 -13.81 -12.89
CA LEU A 43 -10.53 -14.35 -14.19
C LEU A 43 -10.91 -15.83 -14.36
N SER A 44 -10.71 -16.66 -13.33
CA SER A 44 -11.08 -18.09 -13.35
C SER A 44 -12.60 -18.32 -13.48
N ARG A 45 -13.41 -17.31 -13.16
CA ARG A 45 -14.88 -17.33 -13.33
C ARG A 45 -15.31 -16.74 -14.68
N GLY A 46 -14.38 -16.46 -15.59
CA GLY A 46 -14.65 -15.93 -16.92
C GLY A 46 -14.91 -14.43 -16.97
N PHE A 47 -14.52 -13.67 -15.93
CA PHE A 47 -14.62 -12.22 -15.98
C PHE A 47 -13.63 -11.66 -17.02
N PRO A 48 -14.07 -10.82 -17.99
CA PRO A 48 -13.19 -10.24 -18.99
C PRO A 48 -12.14 -9.33 -18.35
N SER A 49 -10.86 -9.62 -18.57
CA SER A 49 -9.75 -8.85 -17.99
C SER A 49 -9.75 -7.39 -18.44
N GLU A 50 -10.19 -7.10 -19.66
CA GLU A 50 -10.30 -5.73 -20.19
C GLU A 50 -11.34 -4.86 -19.45
N LYS A 51 -12.26 -5.48 -18.71
CA LYS A 51 -13.29 -4.81 -17.91
C LYS A 51 -12.88 -4.69 -16.44
N LEU A 52 -11.69 -5.17 -16.09
CA LEU A 52 -11.18 -5.13 -14.72
C LEU A 52 -10.45 -3.81 -14.50
N VAL A 53 -10.97 -3.02 -13.56
CA VAL A 53 -10.33 -1.77 -13.12
C VAL A 53 -9.81 -1.98 -11.71
N MET A 54 -8.52 -1.74 -11.52
CA MET A 54 -7.86 -1.81 -10.21
C MET A 54 -7.90 -0.45 -9.54
N GLY A 55 -8.53 -0.38 -8.36
CA GLY A 55 -8.48 0.81 -7.52
C GLY A 55 -7.18 0.85 -6.71
N LEU A 56 -6.53 2.01 -6.71
CA LEU A 56 -5.40 2.31 -5.83
C LEU A 56 -5.88 3.33 -4.78
N PRO A 57 -5.91 3.00 -3.48
CA PRO A 57 -6.29 3.95 -2.46
C PRO A 57 -5.17 5.00 -2.25
N PHE A 58 -5.59 6.26 -2.16
CA PHE A 58 -4.74 7.41 -1.82
C PHE A 58 -4.75 7.69 -0.31
N HIS A 59 -4.91 6.64 0.49
CA HIS A 59 -4.86 6.70 1.95
C HIS A 59 -4.28 5.39 2.49
N GLY A 60 -3.65 5.47 3.66
CA GLY A 60 -3.11 4.35 4.40
C GLY A 60 -3.80 4.19 5.75
N TYR A 61 -3.32 3.22 6.53
CA TYR A 61 -3.65 3.11 7.94
C TYR A 61 -2.36 3.04 8.75
N ALA A 62 -2.38 3.67 9.92
CA ALA A 62 -1.26 3.74 10.83
C ALA A 62 -1.56 3.01 12.15
N TRP A 63 -0.52 2.41 12.72
CA TRP A 63 -0.58 1.73 14.02
C TRP A 63 0.56 2.17 14.92
N THR A 64 0.29 2.26 16.22
CA THR A 64 1.31 2.52 17.23
C THR A 64 2.00 1.19 17.57
N LEU A 65 3.27 1.07 17.22
CA LEU A 65 4.05 -0.15 17.47
C LEU A 65 4.46 -0.27 18.93
N LEU A 66 4.48 -1.49 19.46
CA LEU A 66 4.98 -1.74 20.82
C LEU A 66 6.50 -1.55 20.92
N ASN A 67 7.25 -1.96 19.89
CA ASN A 67 8.72 -1.93 19.87
C ASN A 67 9.27 -1.34 18.57
N PRO A 68 9.07 -0.04 18.29
CA PRO A 68 9.33 0.56 16.98
C PRO A 68 10.80 0.54 16.54
N LYS A 69 11.75 0.42 17.47
CA LYS A 69 13.19 0.38 17.15
C LYS A 69 13.67 -0.96 16.60
N ASN A 70 13.06 -2.06 17.05
CA ASN A 70 13.54 -3.41 16.78
C ASN A 70 12.50 -4.24 15.98
N HIS A 71 11.24 -3.82 15.95
CA HIS A 71 10.13 -4.53 15.32
C HIS A 71 9.20 -3.53 14.61
N ASN A 72 9.56 -3.15 13.39
CA ASN A 72 8.83 -2.21 12.53
C ASN A 72 8.43 -2.79 11.17
N GLY A 73 8.63 -4.09 10.97
CA GLY A 73 8.20 -4.79 9.76
C GLY A 73 6.72 -5.17 9.77
N VAL A 74 6.23 -5.66 8.63
CA VAL A 74 4.87 -6.20 8.50
C VAL A 74 4.63 -7.32 9.53
N GLY A 75 3.50 -7.25 10.24
CA GLY A 75 3.14 -8.20 11.29
C GLY A 75 3.76 -7.90 12.66
N SER A 76 4.46 -6.77 12.83
CA SER A 76 4.99 -6.36 14.13
C SER A 76 3.87 -6.07 15.13
N PRO A 77 4.06 -6.40 16.43
CA PRO A 77 3.06 -6.12 17.46
C PRO A 77 2.77 -4.62 17.61
N ALA A 78 1.49 -4.27 17.74
CA ALA A 78 0.99 -2.90 17.90
C ALA A 78 0.07 -2.78 19.11
N SER A 79 0.06 -1.62 19.76
CA SER A 79 -0.85 -1.29 20.88
C SER A 79 -2.20 -0.77 20.40
N GLY A 80 -2.31 -0.30 19.17
CA GLY A 80 -3.56 0.26 18.63
C GLY A 80 -3.36 1.05 17.34
N LEU A 81 -4.45 1.67 16.90
CA LEU A 81 -4.48 2.60 15.77
C LEU A 81 -3.70 3.88 16.09
N ALA A 82 -3.09 4.49 15.09
CA ALA A 82 -2.35 5.73 15.20
C ALA A 82 -2.95 6.85 14.32
N ILE A 83 -2.56 8.09 14.56
CA ILE A 83 -2.96 9.30 13.81
C ILE A 83 -4.43 9.68 14.03
N THR A 84 -5.38 8.88 13.53
CA THR A 84 -6.83 9.13 13.62
C THR A 84 -7.52 8.05 14.46
N LYS A 85 -8.81 8.26 14.77
CA LYS A 85 -9.60 7.30 15.59
C LYS A 85 -9.77 5.94 14.91
N ASP A 86 -9.84 5.93 13.59
CA ASP A 86 -9.96 4.75 12.74
C ASP A 86 -8.60 4.33 12.14
N GLY A 87 -7.53 5.06 12.45
CA GLY A 87 -6.18 4.80 11.98
C GLY A 87 -5.92 5.24 10.54
N SER A 88 -6.91 5.75 9.83
CA SER A 88 -6.75 6.20 8.45
C SER A 88 -5.91 7.47 8.35
N GLU A 89 -5.07 7.54 7.32
CA GLU A 89 -4.26 8.71 7.01
C GLU A 89 -4.29 8.93 5.49
N SER A 90 -4.74 10.10 5.04
CA SER A 90 -4.77 10.44 3.63
C SER A 90 -3.37 10.79 3.12
N TYR A 91 -3.12 10.53 1.84
CA TYR A 91 -1.94 11.07 1.17
C TYR A 91 -2.08 12.59 1.05
N GLU A 92 -1.05 13.32 1.47
CA GLU A 92 -0.93 14.77 1.28
C GLU A 92 0.03 15.06 0.11
N LEU A 93 -0.36 15.99 -0.76
CA LEU A 93 0.42 16.47 -1.91
C LEU A 93 1.34 17.64 -1.51
#